data_AF-A0A9P6SDX6-F1
#
_entry.id   AF-A0A9P6SDX6-F1
#
_cell.length_a   1.000
_cell.length_b   1.000
_cell.length_c   1.000
_cell.angle_alpha   90.00
_cell.angle_beta   90.00
_cell.angle_gamma   90.00
#
_symmetry.space_group_name_H-M   'P 1'
#
loop_
_entity.id
_entity.type
_entity.pdbx_description
1 polymer ?
#
loop_
_entity_poly.entity_id
_entity_poly.type
_entity_poly.pdbx_seq_one_letter_code
_entity_poly.pdbx_strand_id
1 'polypeptide(L)'
;MTHEDLVSILQLRLPRTDVLGAVITSFQHMEVVNFGSTFKSIFKSFSTSPSLLSYFPNLTTLSTFNYNAGDTGPSSARVKRETSLYCPRLSGYYLEDDTGNIIHKILTKVAKVNTVEKIRFLYEHISQELVTAILLHQSCLRVITHFDLYAGFDLEKDELVPVKNQMEESKKLLQLIPRRCPKLEHVDLHLHEMDMDDVEVEEWVCKDLRSIRTRIKDLDTKEKILKTIKLWRKGCWR
;
A
#
# COMPACT_ATOMS: atom_id res chain seq x y z
N MET A 1 3.79 -25.03 -36.37
CA MET A 1 3.30 -24.55 -35.06
C MET A 1 4.22 -23.44 -34.63
N THR A 2 3.79 -22.20 -34.85
CA THR A 2 4.50 -21.00 -34.41
C THR A 2 4.34 -20.89 -32.90
N HIS A 3 5.46 -20.84 -32.17
CA HIS A 3 5.49 -20.40 -30.78
C HIS A 3 4.96 -18.97 -30.75
N GLU A 4 3.68 -18.80 -30.46
CA GLU A 4 3.17 -17.51 -30.00
C GLU A 4 3.86 -17.22 -28.67
N ASP A 5 4.62 -16.14 -28.63
CA ASP A 5 5.12 -15.53 -27.40
C ASP A 5 3.92 -15.16 -26.54
N LEU A 6 3.48 -16.09 -25.69
CA LEU A 6 2.47 -15.85 -24.69
C LEU A 6 3.02 -14.78 -23.75
N VAL A 7 2.53 -13.55 -23.92
CA VAL A 7 2.81 -12.43 -23.03
C VAL A 7 2.33 -12.84 -21.63
N SER A 8 3.27 -13.20 -20.77
CA SER A 8 2.98 -13.56 -19.39
C SER A 8 2.40 -12.36 -18.65
N ILE A 9 1.13 -12.43 -18.28
CA ILE A 9 0.46 -11.33 -17.57
C ILE A 9 0.87 -11.42 -16.09
N LEU A 10 1.93 -10.70 -15.70
CA LEU A 10 2.35 -10.60 -14.30
C LEU A 10 1.39 -9.77 -13.44
N GLN A 11 0.63 -8.88 -14.07
CA GLN A 11 -0.30 -7.98 -13.40
C GLN A 11 -1.63 -7.93 -14.14
N LEU A 12 -2.71 -8.26 -13.43
CA LEU A 12 -4.08 -8.15 -13.93
C LEU A 12 -4.85 -7.14 -13.08
N ARG A 13 -5.41 -6.11 -13.70
CA ARG A 13 -6.32 -5.16 -13.04
C ARG A 13 -7.63 -5.10 -13.79
N LEU A 14 -8.72 -5.24 -13.04
CA LEU A 14 -10.11 -5.20 -13.49
C LEU A 14 -10.83 -4.04 -12.79
N PRO A 15 -10.42 -2.77 -13.02
CA PRO A 15 -11.07 -1.62 -12.43
C PRO A 15 -12.48 -1.49 -13.02
N ARG A 16 -13.48 -1.27 -12.16
CA ARG A 16 -14.88 -1.06 -12.58
C ARG A 16 -15.46 -2.18 -13.45
N THR A 17 -14.89 -3.39 -13.37
CA THR A 17 -15.39 -4.58 -14.07
C THR A 17 -16.11 -5.49 -13.08
N ASP A 18 -17.38 -5.77 -13.36
CA ASP A 18 -18.15 -6.78 -12.64
C ASP A 18 -17.88 -8.14 -13.29
N VAL A 19 -17.47 -9.13 -12.47
CA VAL A 19 -17.23 -10.50 -12.95
C VAL A 19 -18.50 -11.33 -12.74
N LEU A 20 -19.23 -11.53 -13.84
CA LEU A 20 -20.45 -12.32 -13.87
C LEU A 20 -20.16 -13.82 -13.99
N GLY A 21 -21.08 -14.65 -13.51
CA GLY A 21 -20.96 -16.11 -13.58
C GLY A 21 -20.36 -16.78 -12.32
N ALA A 22 -20.34 -18.10 -12.36
CA ALA A 22 -19.79 -18.95 -11.32
C ALA A 22 -18.28 -19.15 -11.53
N VAL A 23 -17.54 -19.20 -10.43
CA VAL A 23 -16.10 -19.46 -10.47
C VAL A 23 -15.86 -20.94 -10.77
N ILE A 24 -15.08 -21.20 -11.81
CA ILE A 24 -14.65 -22.54 -12.24
C ILE A 24 -13.22 -22.76 -11.75
N THR A 25 -13.05 -23.64 -10.75
CA THR A 25 -11.76 -23.86 -10.09
C THR A 25 -10.77 -24.71 -10.88
N SER A 26 -11.17 -25.27 -12.03
CA SER A 26 -10.29 -26.07 -12.91
C SER A 26 -9.35 -25.20 -13.75
N PHE A 27 -9.57 -23.89 -13.80
CA PHE A 27 -8.74 -22.95 -14.54
C PHE A 27 -8.00 -22.03 -13.56
N GLN A 28 -6.70 -21.83 -13.77
CA GLN A 28 -5.86 -21.00 -12.90
C GLN A 28 -4.81 -20.24 -13.73
N HIS A 29 -4.59 -18.97 -13.37
CA HIS A 29 -3.54 -18.12 -13.91
C HIS A 29 -2.33 -18.12 -12.97
N MET A 30 -1.42 -19.08 -13.19
CA MET A 30 -0.25 -19.30 -12.33
C MET A 30 0.77 -18.15 -12.35
N GLU A 31 0.77 -17.33 -13.40
CA GLU A 31 1.77 -16.26 -13.59
C GLU A 31 1.36 -14.91 -12.99
N VAL A 32 0.07 -14.74 -12.67
CA VAL A 32 -0.45 -13.48 -12.12
C VAL A 32 -0.03 -13.37 -10.66
N VAL A 33 0.86 -12.41 -10.38
CA VAL A 33 1.36 -12.13 -9.02
C VAL A 33 0.75 -10.87 -8.41
N ASN A 34 0.18 -10.00 -9.25
CA ASN A 34 -0.54 -8.79 -8.83
C ASN A 34 -1.94 -8.80 -9.43
N PHE A 35 -2.96 -8.74 -8.58
CA PHE A 35 -4.36 -8.74 -9.00
C PHE A 35 -5.08 -7.55 -8.39
N GLY A 36 -5.83 -6.81 -9.20
CA GLY A 36 -6.63 -5.68 -8.75
C GLY A 36 -8.08 -5.79 -9.20
N SER A 37 -9.06 -5.68 -8.30
CA SER A 37 -10.47 -5.57 -8.66
C SER A 37 -11.28 -4.96 -7.52
N THR A 38 -12.58 -4.72 -7.72
CA THR A 38 -13.43 -4.20 -6.64
C THR A 38 -13.58 -5.27 -5.54
N PHE A 39 -13.68 -4.85 -4.28
CA PHE A 39 -13.78 -5.78 -3.16
C PHE A 39 -14.97 -6.74 -3.31
N LYS A 40 -16.12 -6.22 -3.77
CA LYS A 40 -17.34 -7.00 -4.08
C LYS A 40 -17.15 -8.01 -5.23
N SER A 41 -16.33 -7.69 -6.23
CA SER A 41 -16.05 -8.60 -7.35
C SER A 41 -15.19 -9.77 -6.87
N ILE A 42 -14.20 -9.49 -6.02
CA ILE A 42 -13.30 -10.50 -5.47
C ILE A 42 -14.05 -11.43 -4.52
N PHE A 43 -14.84 -10.86 -3.62
CA PHE A 43 -15.57 -11.58 -2.58
C PHE A 43 -17.07 -11.28 -2.69
N LYS A 44 -17.81 -12.14 -3.38
CA LYS A 44 -19.26 -11.97 -3.60
C LYS A 44 -20.04 -12.17 -2.29
N SER A 45 -20.72 -11.13 -1.78
CA SER A 45 -21.34 -11.08 -0.44
C SER A 45 -22.27 -12.27 -0.12
N PHE A 46 -23.08 -12.73 -1.08
CA PHE A 46 -24.12 -13.76 -0.87
C PHE A 46 -23.87 -15.10 -1.56
N SER A 47 -22.64 -15.35 -2.02
CA SER A 47 -22.33 -16.55 -2.79
C SER A 47 -21.57 -17.57 -1.96
N THR A 48 -21.99 -18.84 -2.01
CA THR A 48 -21.19 -19.99 -1.56
C THR A 48 -20.07 -20.34 -2.55
N SER A 49 -20.06 -19.73 -3.74
CA SER A 49 -19.03 -19.94 -4.73
C SER A 49 -17.66 -19.46 -4.24
N PRO A 50 -16.58 -20.10 -4.72
CA PRO A 50 -15.22 -19.62 -4.50
C PRO A 50 -15.05 -18.15 -4.89
N SER A 51 -14.14 -17.46 -4.21
CA SER A 51 -13.67 -16.14 -4.62
C SER A 51 -12.90 -16.21 -5.94
N LEU A 52 -12.84 -15.08 -6.65
CA LEU A 52 -11.95 -14.89 -7.79
C LEU A 52 -10.48 -15.18 -7.47
N LEU A 53 -10.09 -15.09 -6.19
CA LEU A 53 -8.74 -15.44 -5.74
C LEU A 53 -8.34 -16.88 -6.08
N SER A 54 -9.31 -17.80 -6.24
CA SER A 54 -9.02 -19.19 -6.62
C SER A 54 -8.39 -19.34 -8.01
N TYR A 55 -8.51 -18.33 -8.87
CA TYR A 55 -7.84 -18.26 -10.16
C TYR A 55 -6.36 -17.86 -10.04
N PHE A 56 -5.89 -17.33 -8.91
CA PHE A 56 -4.57 -16.70 -8.78
C PHE A 56 -3.77 -17.29 -7.60
N PRO A 57 -3.33 -18.56 -7.68
CA PRO A 57 -2.70 -19.24 -6.56
C PRO A 57 -1.33 -18.66 -6.15
N ASN A 58 -0.62 -18.01 -7.08
CA ASN A 58 0.68 -17.39 -6.85
C ASN A 58 0.59 -15.89 -6.52
N LEU A 59 -0.61 -15.39 -6.19
CA LEU A 59 -0.81 -13.99 -5.91
C LEU A 59 0.01 -13.52 -4.70
N THR A 60 0.84 -12.50 -4.89
CA THR A 60 1.63 -11.86 -3.82
C THR A 60 1.07 -10.51 -3.42
N THR A 61 0.38 -9.82 -4.34
CA THR A 61 -0.19 -8.49 -4.10
C THR A 61 -1.66 -8.45 -4.52
N LEU A 62 -2.52 -8.05 -3.59
CA LEU A 62 -3.93 -7.82 -3.84
C LEU A 62 -4.22 -6.33 -3.80
N SER A 63 -4.78 -5.80 -4.88
CA SER A 63 -5.32 -4.45 -4.95
C SER A 63 -6.85 -4.50 -4.90
N THR A 64 -7.45 -3.73 -4.01
CA THR A 64 -8.91 -3.72 -3.86
C THR A 64 -9.45 -2.32 -3.92
N PHE A 65 -10.55 -2.15 -4.65
CA PHE A 65 -11.31 -0.90 -4.76
C PHE A 65 -12.63 -1.00 -4.03
N ASN A 66 -12.97 -0.04 -3.17
CA ASN A 66 -14.26 0.04 -2.50
C ASN A 66 -14.88 1.42 -2.59
N TYR A 67 -15.64 1.63 -3.67
CA TYR A 67 -16.31 2.90 -3.97
C TYR A 67 -17.72 3.02 -3.36
N ASN A 68 -18.24 1.95 -2.74
CA ASN A 68 -19.64 1.91 -2.26
C ASN A 68 -19.70 1.63 -0.76
N ALA A 69 -19.85 2.68 0.04
CA ALA A 69 -19.94 2.61 1.51
C ALA A 69 -21.14 1.81 2.07
N GLY A 70 -22.14 1.50 1.24
CA GLY A 70 -23.41 0.90 1.67
C GLY A 70 -23.48 -0.63 1.60
N ASP A 71 -22.52 -1.31 0.95
CA ASP A 71 -22.59 -2.76 0.81
C ASP A 71 -21.96 -3.44 2.03
N THR A 72 -22.73 -4.32 2.68
CA THR A 72 -22.22 -5.19 3.74
C THR A 72 -21.40 -6.29 3.08
N GLY A 73 -20.16 -5.95 2.72
CA GLY A 73 -19.22 -6.90 2.17
C GLY A 73 -19.05 -8.15 3.05
N PRO A 74 -18.47 -9.23 2.51
CA PRO A 74 -18.34 -10.49 3.24
C PRO A 74 -17.60 -10.34 4.57
N SER A 75 -17.91 -11.23 5.51
CA SER A 75 -17.29 -11.20 6.82
C SER A 75 -15.76 -11.34 6.73
N SER A 76 -15.04 -10.62 7.59
CA SER A 76 -13.57 -10.71 7.68
C SER A 76 -13.07 -12.16 7.86
N ALA A 77 -13.84 -13.00 8.56
CA ALA A 77 -13.53 -14.42 8.73
C ALA A 77 -13.55 -15.19 7.38
N ARG A 78 -14.54 -14.90 6.52
CA ARG A 78 -14.61 -15.49 5.18
C ARG A 78 -13.44 -15.02 4.33
N VAL A 79 -13.17 -13.71 4.32
CA VAL A 79 -12.08 -13.11 3.55
C VAL A 79 -10.74 -13.72 3.96
N LYS A 80 -10.46 -13.82 5.27
CA LYS A 80 -9.26 -14.47 5.83
C LYS A 80 -9.11 -15.91 5.38
N ARG A 81 -10.20 -16.68 5.42
CA ARG A 81 -10.20 -18.09 5.02
C ARG A 81 -9.86 -18.23 3.53
N GLU A 82 -10.52 -17.44 2.68
CA GLU A 82 -10.34 -17.51 1.23
C GLU A 82 -8.96 -17.00 0.79
N THR A 83 -8.44 -15.91 1.38
CA THR A 83 -7.07 -15.46 1.10
C THR A 83 -6.05 -16.51 1.55
N SER A 84 -6.23 -17.11 2.72
CA SER A 84 -5.31 -18.16 3.22
C SER A 84 -5.36 -19.43 2.39
N LEU A 85 -6.54 -19.78 1.86
CA LEU A 85 -6.74 -20.99 1.06
C LEU A 85 -6.21 -20.83 -0.36
N TYR A 86 -6.58 -19.73 -1.02
CA TYR A 86 -6.30 -19.54 -2.44
C TYR A 86 -5.02 -18.78 -2.71
N CYS A 87 -4.62 -17.84 -1.83
CA CYS A 87 -3.45 -16.99 -2.04
C CYS A 87 -2.51 -17.04 -0.83
N PRO A 88 -1.90 -18.21 -0.50
CA PRO A 88 -1.10 -18.37 0.71
C PRO A 88 0.17 -17.50 0.74
N ARG A 89 0.59 -16.96 -0.41
CA ARG A 89 1.77 -16.08 -0.58
C ARG A 89 1.43 -14.58 -0.54
N LEU A 90 0.17 -14.23 -0.28
CA LEU A 90 -0.27 -12.85 -0.27
C LEU A 90 0.39 -12.08 0.89
N SER A 91 1.21 -11.08 0.54
CA SER A 91 1.93 -10.22 1.49
C SER A 91 1.80 -8.73 1.17
N GLY A 92 1.27 -8.37 -0.01
CA GLY A 92 1.04 -7.00 -0.43
C GLY A 92 -0.46 -6.66 -0.51
N TYR A 93 -0.84 -5.50 0.07
CA TYR A 93 -2.20 -5.00 0.05
C TYR A 93 -2.24 -3.55 -0.45
N TYR A 94 -2.85 -3.33 -1.62
CA TYR A 94 -3.03 -2.00 -2.22
C TYR A 94 -4.50 -1.61 -2.17
N LEU A 95 -4.85 -0.90 -1.10
CA LEU A 95 -6.21 -0.70 -0.67
C LEU A 95 -6.66 0.73 -1.03
N GLU A 96 -7.53 0.81 -2.03
CA GLU A 96 -8.24 2.02 -2.42
C GLU A 96 -9.67 1.89 -1.89
N ASP A 97 -9.96 2.60 -0.81
CA ASP A 97 -11.24 2.52 -0.11
C ASP A 97 -11.61 3.91 0.36
N ASP A 98 -12.59 4.53 -0.29
CA ASP A 98 -13.03 5.91 -0.04
C ASP A 98 -13.51 6.14 1.41
N THR A 99 -13.66 5.06 2.19
CA THR A 99 -14.11 5.12 3.59
C THR A 99 -13.03 4.83 4.62
N GLY A 100 -11.85 4.34 4.22
CA GLY A 100 -10.79 3.84 5.10
C GLY A 100 -11.12 2.58 5.95
N ASN A 101 -12.38 2.18 6.02
CA ASN A 101 -12.86 1.10 6.89
C ASN A 101 -12.32 -0.29 6.54
N ILE A 102 -12.12 -0.57 5.25
CA ILE A 102 -11.63 -1.86 4.76
C ILE A 102 -10.15 -2.00 5.08
N ILE A 103 -9.37 -0.91 5.00
CA ILE A 103 -7.93 -0.92 5.20
C ILE A 103 -7.59 -1.47 6.58
N HIS A 104 -8.18 -0.87 7.62
CA HIS A 104 -8.00 -1.32 8.99
C HIS A 104 -8.49 -2.77 9.19
N LYS A 105 -9.66 -3.15 8.65
CA LYS A 105 -10.20 -4.52 8.79
C LYS A 105 -9.31 -5.56 8.11
N ILE A 106 -8.74 -5.26 6.94
CA ILE A 106 -7.86 -6.17 6.23
C ILE A 106 -6.59 -6.39 7.05
N LEU A 107 -5.91 -5.33 7.47
CA LEU A 107 -4.65 -5.45 8.19
C LEU A 107 -4.82 -6.13 9.57
N THR A 108 -5.90 -5.83 10.29
CA THR A 108 -6.10 -6.38 11.65
C THR A 108 -6.76 -7.75 11.69
N LYS A 109 -7.71 -8.04 10.78
CA LYS A 109 -8.56 -9.25 10.87
C LYS A 109 -8.32 -10.26 9.75
N VAL A 110 -7.88 -9.81 8.57
CA VAL A 110 -7.72 -10.68 7.39
C VAL A 110 -6.28 -11.13 7.22
N ALA A 111 -5.36 -10.18 7.16
CA ALA A 111 -3.94 -10.44 7.04
C ALA A 111 -3.45 -11.23 8.26
N LYS A 112 -2.49 -12.13 8.03
CA LYS A 112 -1.81 -12.80 9.14
C LYS A 112 -0.86 -11.78 9.76
N VAL A 113 -0.81 -11.77 11.10
CA VAL A 113 0.11 -10.91 11.85
C VAL A 113 1.53 -11.17 11.36
N ASN A 114 2.33 -10.11 11.17
CA ASN A 114 3.70 -10.21 10.68
C ASN A 114 3.89 -10.91 9.31
N THR A 115 2.92 -10.83 8.40
CA THR A 115 3.11 -11.30 7.00
C THR A 115 2.96 -10.22 5.93
N VAL A 116 2.58 -8.99 6.30
CA VAL A 116 2.36 -7.91 5.32
C VAL A 116 3.66 -7.18 5.08
N GLU A 117 4.18 -7.29 3.86
CA GLU A 117 5.42 -6.64 3.43
C GLU A 117 5.17 -5.31 2.72
N LYS A 118 4.01 -5.17 2.04
CA LYS A 118 3.71 -3.99 1.22
C LYS A 118 2.32 -3.47 1.51
N ILE A 119 2.22 -2.18 1.82
CA ILE A 119 0.94 -1.51 2.04
C ILE A 119 0.87 -0.29 1.14
N ARG A 120 -0.27 -0.14 0.46
CA ARG A 120 -0.64 1.09 -0.23
C ARG A 120 -2.04 1.51 0.16
N PHE A 121 -2.23 2.79 0.52
CA PHE A 121 -3.53 3.33 0.98
C PHE A 121 -3.72 4.78 0.57
N LEU A 122 -4.95 5.25 0.48
CA LEU A 122 -5.25 6.68 0.27
C LEU A 122 -4.85 7.49 1.52
N TYR A 123 -4.02 8.51 1.32
CA TYR A 123 -3.44 9.30 2.41
C TYR A 123 -4.51 9.95 3.32
N GLU A 124 -5.65 10.33 2.77
CA GLU A 124 -6.78 10.90 3.52
C GLU A 124 -7.42 9.96 4.55
N HIS A 125 -7.10 8.66 4.49
CA HIS A 125 -7.60 7.64 5.44
C HIS A 125 -6.56 7.23 6.47
N ILE A 126 -5.48 8.00 6.64
CA ILE A 126 -4.65 7.85 7.83
C ILE A 126 -5.55 7.98 9.06
N SER A 127 -5.23 7.25 10.11
CA SER A 127 -5.91 7.28 11.40
C SER A 127 -5.00 6.59 12.41
N GLN A 128 -5.20 6.84 13.70
CA GLN A 128 -4.48 6.12 14.74
C GLN A 128 -4.70 4.60 14.62
N GLU A 129 -5.92 4.18 14.28
CA GLU A 129 -6.26 2.78 14.03
C GLU A 129 -5.50 2.22 12.84
N LEU A 130 -5.40 2.97 11.74
CA LEU A 130 -4.64 2.53 10.57
C LEU A 130 -3.16 2.39 10.90
N VAL A 131 -2.54 3.38 11.55
CA VAL A 131 -1.14 3.30 11.96
C VAL A 131 -0.91 2.11 12.88
N THR A 132 -1.78 1.90 13.87
CA THR A 132 -1.72 0.75 14.78
C THR A 132 -1.81 -0.56 14.00
N ALA A 133 -2.72 -0.65 13.02
CA ALA A 133 -2.86 -1.84 12.19
C ALA A 133 -1.63 -2.10 11.31
N ILE A 134 -0.98 -1.07 10.78
CA ILE A 134 0.29 -1.19 10.07
C ILE A 134 1.39 -1.73 10.99
N LEU A 135 1.47 -1.22 12.22
CA LEU A 135 2.46 -1.62 13.22
C LEU A 135 2.32 -3.09 13.68
N LEU A 136 1.17 -3.72 13.50
CA LEU A 136 1.02 -5.18 13.69
C LEU A 136 1.89 -6.01 12.74
N HIS A 137 2.42 -5.39 11.68
CA HIS A 137 3.28 -6.01 10.69
C HIS A 137 4.71 -5.46 10.70
N GLN A 138 5.10 -4.76 11.78
CA GLN A 138 6.39 -4.06 11.88
C GLN A 138 7.62 -4.94 11.57
N SER A 139 7.58 -6.24 11.89
CA SER A 139 8.73 -7.14 11.70
C SER A 139 8.97 -7.58 10.24
N CYS A 140 7.98 -7.37 9.35
CA CYS A 140 8.03 -7.77 7.95
C CYS A 140 7.75 -6.63 6.98
N LEU A 141 7.23 -5.48 7.43
CA LEU A 141 6.90 -4.36 6.57
C LEU A 141 8.15 -3.81 5.87
N ARG A 142 8.10 -3.76 4.54
CA ARG A 142 9.19 -3.27 3.67
C ARG A 142 8.79 -2.04 2.87
N VAL A 143 7.53 -1.93 2.49
CA VAL A 143 7.04 -0.87 1.61
C VAL A 143 5.77 -0.27 2.17
N ILE A 144 5.76 1.05 2.34
CA ILE A 144 4.57 1.85 2.61
C ILE A 144 4.48 2.95 1.57
N THR A 145 3.35 3.03 0.88
CA THR A 145 3.13 4.03 -0.18
C THR A 145 1.74 4.62 -0.07
N HIS A 146 1.58 5.89 -0.43
CA HIS A 146 0.25 6.44 -0.66
C HIS A 146 -0.30 5.92 -2.01
N PHE A 147 -1.62 5.83 -2.10
CA PHE A 147 -2.32 5.61 -3.34
C PHE A 147 -2.56 6.96 -4.01
N ASP A 148 -2.09 7.11 -5.25
CA ASP A 148 -2.33 8.32 -6.03
C ASP A 148 -3.51 8.11 -6.99
N LEU A 149 -4.61 8.81 -6.74
CA LEU A 149 -5.76 8.83 -7.66
C LEU A 149 -5.48 9.69 -8.90
N TYR A 150 -4.59 10.67 -8.79
CA TYR A 150 -4.31 11.65 -9.82
C TYR A 150 -2.88 11.43 -10.30
N ALA A 151 -2.69 10.54 -11.27
CA ALA A 151 -1.43 10.39 -11.98
C ALA A 151 -1.04 11.74 -12.63
N GLY A 152 -0.32 12.57 -11.87
CA GLY A 152 -0.12 13.98 -12.21
C GLY A 152 0.49 14.79 -11.08
N PHE A 153 1.07 14.15 -10.04
CA PHE A 153 1.85 14.88 -9.05
C PHE A 153 3.08 15.49 -9.74
N ASP A 154 2.99 16.79 -9.97
CA ASP A 154 4.08 17.61 -10.43
C ASP A 154 5.07 17.80 -9.28
N LEU A 155 6.25 17.20 -9.43
CA LEU A 155 7.35 17.30 -8.45
C LEU A 155 7.81 18.75 -8.24
N GLU A 156 7.49 19.67 -9.17
CA GLU A 156 7.87 21.07 -9.11
C GLU A 156 6.81 21.96 -8.43
N LYS A 157 5.65 21.41 -8.04
CA LYS A 157 4.66 22.18 -7.26
C LYS A 157 5.06 22.26 -5.79
N ASP A 158 5.56 23.43 -5.40
CA ASP A 158 5.85 23.80 -4.01
C ASP A 158 4.59 23.77 -3.12
N GLU A 159 3.42 24.09 -3.68
CA GLU A 159 2.17 24.20 -2.92
C GLU A 159 1.59 22.83 -2.51
N LEU A 160 1.31 22.70 -1.20
CA LEU A 160 0.55 21.58 -0.65
C LEU A 160 -0.92 21.69 -1.07
N VAL A 161 -1.50 20.58 -1.55
CA VAL A 161 -2.95 20.43 -1.46
C VAL A 161 -3.27 20.38 0.04
N PRO A 162 -4.07 21.32 0.60
CA PRO A 162 -4.36 21.33 2.02
C PRO A 162 -5.04 20.02 2.40
N VAL A 163 -4.36 19.17 3.16
CA VAL A 163 -4.98 18.00 3.77
C VAL A 163 -5.86 18.54 4.90
N LYS A 164 -7.17 18.27 4.84
CA LYS A 164 -8.13 18.75 5.85
C LYS A 164 -7.60 18.43 7.27
N ASN A 165 -7.67 19.43 8.16
CA ASN A 165 -7.17 19.49 9.54
C ASN A 165 -7.54 18.33 10.51
N GLN A 166 -8.19 17.26 10.06
CA GLN A 166 -8.72 16.21 10.93
C GLN A 166 -7.64 15.33 11.60
N MET A 167 -6.35 15.58 11.41
CA MET A 167 -5.33 14.56 11.66
C MET A 167 -3.97 15.03 12.23
N GLU A 168 -3.85 16.23 12.81
CA GLU A 168 -2.54 16.66 13.37
C GLU A 168 -1.94 15.62 14.34
N GLU A 169 -2.75 14.93 15.14
CA GLU A 169 -2.28 13.86 16.02
C GLU A 169 -1.86 12.60 15.27
N SER A 170 -2.62 12.17 14.26
CA SER A 170 -2.29 10.97 13.49
C SER A 170 -1.08 11.16 12.58
N LYS A 171 -0.78 12.40 12.18
CA LYS A 171 0.45 12.75 11.47
C LYS A 171 1.69 12.41 12.29
N LYS A 172 1.70 12.73 13.59
CA LYS A 172 2.81 12.37 14.50
C LYS A 172 2.98 10.86 14.63
N LEU A 173 1.88 10.12 14.63
CA LEU A 173 1.92 8.65 14.74
C LEU A 173 2.58 7.97 13.54
N LEU A 174 2.57 8.57 12.34
CA LEU A 174 3.25 7.99 11.17
C LEU A 174 4.76 7.83 11.38
N GLN A 175 5.37 8.67 12.23
CA GLN A 175 6.79 8.56 12.56
C GLN A 175 7.12 7.29 13.34
N LEU A 176 6.13 6.65 13.97
CA LEU A 176 6.32 5.36 14.62
C LEU A 176 6.68 4.26 13.61
N ILE A 177 6.28 4.39 12.35
CA ILE A 177 6.52 3.37 11.32
C ILE A 177 8.04 3.20 11.07
N PRO A 178 8.82 4.22 10.67
CA PRO A 178 10.26 4.06 10.50
C PRO A 178 11.01 3.76 11.81
N ARG A 179 10.44 4.10 12.98
CA ARG A 179 11.00 3.78 14.30
C ARG A 179 10.72 2.36 14.80
N ARG A 180 9.76 1.66 14.20
CA ARG A 180 9.34 0.33 14.65
C ARG A 180 9.49 -0.76 13.59
N CYS A 181 9.62 -0.38 12.32
CA CYS A 181 9.73 -1.32 11.19
C CYS A 181 11.19 -1.46 10.71
N PRO A 182 12.01 -2.38 11.27
CA PRO A 182 13.43 -2.48 10.92
C PRO A 182 13.71 -2.87 9.47
N LYS A 183 12.77 -3.53 8.79
CA LYS A 183 12.90 -3.98 7.39
C LYS A 183 12.35 -2.98 6.38
N LEU A 184 11.98 -1.78 6.81
CA LEU A 184 11.38 -0.78 5.92
C LEU A 184 12.42 -0.28 4.91
N GLU A 185 12.15 -0.51 3.62
CA GLU A 185 13.02 -0.18 2.50
C GLU A 185 12.50 1.03 1.70
N HIS A 186 11.18 1.19 1.62
CA HIS A 186 10.54 2.21 0.80
C HIS A 186 9.39 2.89 1.55
N VAL A 187 9.47 4.21 1.66
CA VAL A 187 8.42 5.09 2.19
C VAL A 187 8.08 6.12 1.13
N ASP A 188 6.86 6.10 0.59
CA ASP A 188 6.31 7.18 -0.24
C ASP A 188 5.02 7.72 0.40
N LEU A 189 5.17 8.79 1.15
CA LEU A 189 4.09 9.53 1.80
C LEU A 189 4.30 11.02 1.49
N HIS A 190 4.44 11.38 0.22
CA HIS A 190 4.84 12.76 -0.16
C HIS A 190 3.80 13.85 0.17
N LEU A 191 2.58 13.45 0.51
CA LEU A 191 1.52 14.32 1.04
C LEU A 191 1.66 14.56 2.55
N HIS A 192 2.57 13.83 3.21
CA HIS A 192 2.93 13.99 4.60
C HIS A 192 4.01 15.04 4.75
N GLU A 193 3.79 15.97 5.68
CA GLU A 193 4.78 16.90 6.16
C GLU A 193 5.21 16.48 7.57
N MET A 194 6.50 16.16 7.72
CA MET A 194 7.12 15.78 8.99
C MET A 194 7.80 17.01 9.60
N ASP A 195 7.62 17.20 10.91
CA ASP A 195 8.42 18.16 11.65
C ASP A 195 9.82 17.57 11.91
N MET A 196 10.88 18.32 11.59
CA MET A 196 12.26 17.87 11.79
C MET A 196 12.57 17.65 13.26
N ASP A 197 12.01 18.47 14.15
CA ASP A 197 12.19 18.33 15.60
C ASP A 197 11.68 16.95 16.04
N ASP A 198 10.53 16.53 15.54
CA ASP A 198 9.98 15.21 15.84
C ASP A 198 10.89 14.09 15.27
N VAL A 199 11.51 14.27 14.09
CA VAL A 199 12.43 13.27 13.52
C VAL A 199 13.67 13.05 14.40
N GLU A 200 14.20 14.11 15.02
CA GLU A 200 15.43 14.06 15.82
C GLU A 200 15.23 13.45 17.21
N VAL A 201 13.99 13.36 17.70
CA VAL A 201 13.68 12.87 19.06
C VAL A 201 14.03 11.39 19.27
N GLU A 202 13.83 10.53 18.26
CA GLU A 202 14.20 9.12 18.33
C GLU A 202 14.78 8.60 17.01
N GLU A 203 15.81 7.77 17.13
CA GLU A 203 16.50 7.16 16.00
C GLU A 203 15.59 6.19 15.22
N TRP A 204 15.68 6.24 13.89
CA TRP A 204 14.99 5.28 13.03
C TRP A 204 15.69 3.92 13.05
N VAL A 205 14.89 2.86 13.16
CA VAL A 205 15.38 1.47 13.20
C VAL A 205 15.53 0.87 11.80
N CYS A 206 14.92 1.48 10.78
CA CYS A 206 15.01 1.04 9.38
C CYS A 206 16.35 1.41 8.72
N LYS A 207 17.42 0.71 9.09
CA LYS A 207 18.77 0.96 8.54
C LYS A 207 18.91 0.64 7.05
N ASP A 208 18.03 -0.21 6.53
CA ASP A 208 17.98 -0.60 5.12
C ASP A 208 17.06 0.29 4.26
N LEU A 209 16.67 1.47 4.76
CA LEU A 209 15.81 2.39 4.01
C LEU A 209 16.52 2.89 2.74
N ARG A 210 15.96 2.55 1.57
CA ARG A 210 16.52 2.87 0.25
C ARG A 210 15.86 4.08 -0.40
N SER A 211 14.58 4.29 -0.11
CA SER A 211 13.79 5.37 -0.70
C SER A 211 12.89 5.98 0.36
N ILE A 212 13.01 7.29 0.53
CA ILE A 212 12.08 8.09 1.30
C ILE A 212 11.56 9.24 0.46
N ARG A 213 10.24 9.36 0.41
CA ARG A 213 9.54 10.47 -0.22
C ARG A 213 8.50 10.98 0.75
N THR A 214 8.90 11.97 1.53
CA THR A 214 8.08 12.71 2.49
C THR A 214 8.49 14.17 2.41
N ARG A 215 7.61 15.10 2.75
CA ARG A 215 8.02 16.49 2.97
C ARG A 215 8.51 16.63 4.41
N ILE A 216 9.51 17.48 4.62
CA ILE A 216 10.02 17.82 5.95
C ILE A 216 9.89 19.32 6.09
N LYS A 217 9.13 19.75 7.09
CA LYS A 217 8.92 21.16 7.42
C LYS A 217 10.25 21.79 7.84
N ASP A 218 10.46 23.05 7.48
CA ASP A 218 11.66 23.84 7.83
C ASP A 218 12.98 23.26 7.30
N LEU A 219 12.91 22.23 6.46
CA LEU A 219 14.04 21.69 5.72
C LEU A 219 14.30 22.56 4.46
N ASP A 220 14.70 23.82 4.65
CA ASP A 220 15.22 24.65 3.56
C ASP A 220 16.61 24.13 3.13
N THR A 221 16.56 23.07 2.35
CA THR A 221 17.73 22.38 1.81
C THR A 221 18.11 22.91 0.44
N LYS A 222 17.43 23.91 -0.10
CA LYS A 222 17.68 24.41 -1.46
C LYS A 222 19.12 24.85 -1.62
N GLU A 223 19.63 25.68 -0.70
CA GLU A 223 21.03 26.11 -0.73
C GLU A 223 22.01 24.96 -0.47
N LYS A 224 21.72 24.07 0.48
CA LYS A 224 22.59 22.94 0.82
C LYS A 224 22.69 21.93 -0.33
N ILE A 225 21.57 21.59 -0.98
CA ILE A 225 21.50 20.72 -2.16
C ILE A 225 22.25 21.36 -3.33
N LEU A 226 22.01 22.65 -3.62
CA LEU A 226 22.71 23.36 -4.68
C LEU A 226 24.22 23.43 -4.43
N LYS A 227 24.64 23.60 -3.16
CA LYS A 227 26.05 23.58 -2.76
C LYS A 227 26.66 22.19 -2.97
N THR A 228 25.97 21.12 -2.58
CA THR A 228 26.41 19.74 -2.79
C THR A 228 26.51 19.39 -4.28
N ILE A 229 25.52 19.76 -5.09
CA ILE A 229 25.55 19.58 -6.55
C ILE A 229 26.73 20.33 -7.18
N LYS A 230 27.02 21.57 -6.73
CA LYS A 230 28.20 22.32 -7.17
C LYS A 230 29.51 21.63 -6.79
N LEU A 231 29.60 21.01 -5.61
CA LEU A 231 30.78 20.25 -5.19
C LEU A 231 30.97 18.96 -5.99
N TRP A 232 29.88 18.25 -6.32
CA TRP A 232 29.89 17.11 -7.25
C TRP A 232 30.39 17.50 -8.64
N ARG A 233 29.85 18.57 -9.23
CA ARG A 233 30.26 19.04 -10.56
C ARG A 233 31.73 19.48 -10.64
N LYS A 234 32.35 19.81 -9.50
CA LYS A 234 33.78 20.17 -9.42
C LYS A 234 34.70 18.97 -9.18
N GLY A 235 34.17 17.75 -9.04
CA GLY A 235 34.96 16.55 -8.73
C GLY A 235 35.57 16.56 -7.32
N CYS A 236 35.04 17.36 -6.39
CA CYS A 236 35.63 17.58 -5.07
C CYS A 236 35.09 16.65 -3.98
N TRP A 237 34.69 15.43 -4.31
CA TRP A 237 34.30 14.44 -3.28
C TRP A 237 35.47 13.53 -2.95
N ARG A 238 36.01 13.72 -1.74
CA ARG A 238 36.83 12.77 -0.98
C ARG A 238 36.17 12.57 0.36
#